data_AF-A0A3M3YA42-F1
#
_entry.id   AF-A0A3M3YA42-F1
#
_cell.length_a   1.000
_cell.length_b   1.000
_cell.length_c   1.000
_cell.angle_alpha   90.00
_cell.angle_beta   90.00
_cell.angle_gamma   90.00
#
_symmetry.space_group_name_H-M   'P 1'
#
loop_
_entity.id
_entity.type
_entity.pdbx_description
1 polymer ?
#
loop_
_entity_poly.entity_id
_entity_poly.type
_entity_poly.pdbx_seq_one_letter_code
_entity_poly.pdbx_strand_id
1 'polypeptide(L)'
;MGILDKSAAYWKARGNAVWGDAIRGFRGSMVAMGGFGLAAVTLELFDVIDDFFAAKTSEETYGIGIKGFSVLVMGLGAAAQLMAGISPAGVFTIIAMSPWFSVALLATGFIYLLATMALNYFKQDSVGWWLRKCCWSSTLDYRYAETTDGEHEEVRALMEIQLSPQVHVKSTVNYENRYLGKGDYYSVAVQNGAGVQVRLPNVLRGQTVHFNVISSKRPLGVLTVEKIDQPIYEAFLDRGQFRKVEQFGMLTNKPAGKASEDFTYPRMPPENEDVIWETWVPLDKDATYLELQLWYPANLLNPGGDDRSYLFQMELGIRGNTAIDGLAAVELEVKASSRIGALTLEVAEGTPV
;
A
#
# COMPACT_ATOMS: atom_id res chain seq x y z
N MET A 1 45.32 17.06 0.93
CA MET A 1 44.60 18.14 0.22
C MET A 1 44.04 17.57 -1.07
N GLY A 2 42.74 17.30 -1.11
CA GLY A 2 42.08 16.67 -2.25
C GLY A 2 41.95 17.61 -3.45
N ILE A 3 41.59 17.07 -4.62
CA ILE A 3 41.48 17.86 -5.86
C ILE A 3 40.46 19.00 -5.71
N LEU A 4 39.35 18.74 -5.00
CA LEU A 4 38.31 19.72 -4.71
C LEU A 4 38.76 20.81 -3.73
N ASP A 5 39.60 20.47 -2.73
CA ASP A 5 40.15 21.47 -1.80
C ASP A 5 41.19 22.35 -2.49
N LYS A 6 42.02 21.75 -3.36
CA LYS A 6 43.01 22.46 -4.17
C LYS A 6 42.35 23.38 -5.19
N SER A 7 41.29 22.92 -5.86
CA SER A 7 40.56 23.75 -6.82
C SER A 7 39.76 24.86 -6.13
N ALA A 8 39.11 24.59 -5.00
CA ALA A 8 38.44 25.62 -4.21
C ALA A 8 39.42 26.69 -3.70
N ALA A 9 40.57 26.27 -3.16
CA ALA A 9 41.63 27.18 -2.71
C ALA A 9 42.22 27.99 -3.87
N TYR A 10 42.40 27.37 -5.04
CA TYR A 10 42.89 28.02 -6.26
C TYR A 10 41.95 29.14 -6.73
N TRP A 11 40.65 28.88 -6.78
CA TRP A 11 39.67 29.87 -7.21
C TRP A 11 39.48 30.99 -6.19
N LYS A 12 39.55 30.66 -4.90
CA LYS A 12 39.52 31.65 -3.82
C LYS A 12 40.76 32.56 -3.85
N ALA A 13 41.95 32.00 -4.13
CA ALA A 13 43.19 32.77 -4.29
C ALA A 13 43.19 33.69 -5.53
N ARG A 14 42.39 33.37 -6.56
CA ARG A 14 42.17 34.23 -7.75
C ARG A 14 41.10 35.30 -7.58
N GLY A 15 40.56 35.48 -6.37
CA GLY A 15 39.54 36.48 -6.06
C GLY A 15 38.11 36.04 -6.37
N ASN A 16 37.88 34.80 -6.83
CA ASN A 16 36.55 34.26 -7.07
C ASN A 16 36.10 33.37 -5.90
N ALA A 17 35.84 34.00 -4.76
CA ALA A 17 35.47 33.32 -3.52
C ALA A 17 34.13 32.56 -3.63
N VAL A 18 33.17 33.11 -4.39
CA VAL A 18 31.85 32.48 -4.64
C VAL A 18 32.01 31.14 -5.32
N TRP A 19 32.87 31.04 -6.32
CA TRP A 19 33.13 29.77 -7.02
C TRP A 19 33.90 28.76 -6.15
N GLY A 20 34.86 29.24 -5.35
CA GLY A 20 35.56 28.40 -4.38
C GLY A 20 34.64 27.82 -3.30
N ASP A 21 33.70 28.61 -2.80
CA ASP A 21 32.73 28.16 -1.80
C ASP A 21 31.66 27.23 -2.44
N ALA A 22 31.29 27.43 -3.70
CA ALA A 22 30.42 26.51 -4.46
C ALA A 22 31.05 25.11 -4.64
N ILE A 23 32.34 25.05 -4.98
CA ILE A 23 33.09 23.77 -5.11
C ILE A 23 33.15 23.03 -3.76
N ARG A 24 33.27 23.78 -2.65
CA ARG A 24 33.23 23.21 -1.30
C ARG A 24 31.83 22.72 -0.92
N GLY A 25 30.79 23.49 -1.26
CA GLY A 25 29.39 23.09 -1.08
C GLY A 25 29.04 21.80 -1.82
N PHE A 26 29.57 21.64 -3.05
CA PHE A 26 29.38 20.44 -3.86
C PHE A 26 29.84 19.16 -3.16
N ARG A 27 30.92 19.21 -2.37
CA ARG A 27 31.39 18.06 -1.56
C ARG A 27 30.37 17.64 -0.51
N GLY A 28 29.79 18.61 0.22
CA GLY A 28 28.73 18.34 1.19
C GLY A 28 27.50 17.72 0.52
N SER A 29 27.13 18.23 -0.66
CA SER A 29 26.04 17.67 -1.45
C SER A 29 26.30 16.24 -1.93
N MET A 30 27.53 15.88 -2.32
CA MET A 30 27.89 14.50 -2.70
C MET A 30 27.80 13.52 -1.53
N VAL A 31 28.26 13.93 -0.33
CA VAL A 31 28.11 13.10 0.88
C VAL A 31 26.64 12.89 1.20
N ALA A 32 25.82 13.95 1.14
CA ALA A 32 24.39 13.86 1.39
C ALA A 32 23.69 12.96 0.35
N MET A 33 23.93 13.18 -0.94
CA MET A 33 23.33 12.37 -2.02
C MET A 33 23.75 10.90 -1.93
N GLY A 34 25.03 10.61 -1.67
CA GLY A 34 25.49 9.24 -1.49
C GLY A 34 24.90 8.57 -0.24
N GLY A 35 24.78 9.32 0.87
CA GLY A 35 24.14 8.84 2.09
C GLY A 35 22.66 8.51 1.90
N PHE A 36 21.88 9.44 1.32
CA PHE A 36 20.47 9.19 1.01
C PHE A 36 20.28 8.10 -0.04
N GLY A 37 21.16 8.04 -1.04
CA GLY A 37 21.12 7.00 -2.07
C GLY A 37 21.33 5.60 -1.49
N LEU A 38 22.26 5.43 -0.53
CA LEU A 38 22.45 4.16 0.16
C LEU A 38 21.26 3.76 1.04
N ALA A 39 20.65 4.73 1.74
CA ALA A 39 19.45 4.47 2.53
C ALA A 39 18.29 4.02 1.62
N ALA A 40 18.05 4.71 0.50
CA ALA A 40 17.00 4.36 -0.46
C ALA A 40 17.22 2.97 -1.07
N VAL A 41 18.46 2.65 -1.47
CA VAL A 41 18.83 1.32 -2.01
C VAL A 41 18.59 0.21 -1.00
N THR A 42 18.85 0.47 0.28
CA THR A 42 18.62 -0.51 1.34
C THR A 42 17.14 -0.85 1.48
N LEU A 43 16.27 0.17 1.49
CA LEU A 43 14.82 -0.03 1.55
C LEU A 43 14.31 -0.76 0.31
N GLU A 44 14.70 -0.31 -0.87
CA GLU A 44 14.26 -0.92 -2.13
C GLU A 44 14.75 -2.37 -2.30
N LEU A 45 15.91 -2.72 -1.73
CA LEU A 45 16.41 -4.09 -1.78
C LEU A 45 15.56 -5.05 -0.92
N PHE A 46 15.05 -4.60 0.23
CA PHE A 46 14.09 -5.38 1.01
C PHE A 46 12.82 -5.64 0.20
N ASP A 47 12.24 -4.58 -0.37
CA ASP A 47 11.04 -4.70 -1.22
C ASP A 47 11.27 -5.65 -2.41
N VAL A 48 12.42 -5.57 -3.09
CA VAL A 48 12.77 -6.46 -4.20
C VAL A 48 12.89 -7.93 -3.77
N ILE A 49 13.44 -8.19 -2.59
CA ILE A 49 13.58 -9.55 -2.06
C ILE A 49 12.20 -10.13 -1.77
N ASP A 50 11.33 -9.38 -1.09
CA ASP A 50 9.97 -9.80 -0.77
C ASP A 50 9.15 -10.03 -2.05
N ASP A 51 9.21 -9.08 -3.00
CA ASP A 51 8.57 -9.21 -4.32
C ASP A 51 9.07 -10.47 -5.06
N PHE A 52 10.36 -10.80 -4.97
CA PHE A 52 10.96 -11.96 -5.63
C PHE A 52 10.42 -13.28 -5.08
N PHE A 53 10.26 -13.39 -3.75
CA PHE A 53 9.67 -14.57 -3.13
C PHE A 53 8.15 -14.68 -3.35
N ALA A 54 7.47 -13.55 -3.55
CA ALA A 54 6.05 -13.50 -3.86
C ALA A 54 5.72 -13.68 -5.36
N ALA A 55 6.73 -13.66 -6.24
CA ALA A 55 6.55 -13.74 -7.69
C ALA A 55 5.86 -15.04 -8.12
N LYS A 56 4.84 -14.92 -8.98
CA LYS A 56 4.01 -16.05 -9.41
C LYS A 56 4.39 -16.58 -10.78
N THR A 57 5.07 -15.75 -11.59
CA THR A 57 5.43 -16.06 -12.97
C THR A 57 6.91 -15.85 -13.26
N SER A 58 7.40 -16.48 -14.33
CA SER A 58 8.78 -16.34 -14.76
C SER A 58 9.10 -14.92 -15.24
N GLU A 59 8.11 -14.24 -15.81
CA GLU A 59 8.19 -12.88 -16.34
C GLU A 59 8.27 -11.85 -15.22
N GLU A 60 7.48 -12.02 -14.15
CA GLU A 60 7.60 -11.23 -12.91
C GLU A 60 8.98 -11.45 -12.30
N THR A 61 9.43 -12.70 -12.19
CA THR A 61 10.75 -13.04 -11.63
C THR A 61 11.88 -12.35 -12.41
N TYR A 62 11.80 -12.35 -13.74
CA TYR A 62 12.78 -11.69 -14.60
C TYR A 62 12.73 -10.15 -14.47
N GLY A 63 11.52 -9.57 -14.44
CA GLY A 63 11.33 -8.13 -14.23
C GLY A 63 11.86 -7.66 -12.86
N ILE A 64 11.59 -8.42 -11.80
CA ILE A 64 12.10 -8.18 -10.44
C ILE A 64 13.63 -8.33 -10.43
N GLY A 65 14.18 -9.30 -11.15
CA GLY A 65 15.63 -9.46 -11.32
C GLY A 65 16.29 -8.24 -11.97
N ILE A 66 15.70 -7.68 -13.04
CA ILE A 66 16.20 -6.45 -13.68
C ILE A 66 16.09 -5.25 -12.72
N LYS A 67 14.97 -5.13 -12.02
CA LYS A 67 14.75 -4.08 -11.00
C LYS A 67 15.83 -4.16 -9.93
N GLY A 68 16.05 -5.33 -9.35
CA GLY A 68 17.06 -5.59 -8.32
C GLY A 68 18.49 -5.33 -8.79
N PHE A 69 18.86 -5.77 -10.00
CA PHE A 69 20.17 -5.45 -10.57
C PHE A 69 20.37 -3.93 -10.73
N SER A 70 19.34 -3.21 -11.16
CA SER A 70 19.39 -1.74 -11.28
C SER A 70 19.59 -1.07 -9.92
N VAL A 71 18.90 -1.54 -8.88
CA VAL A 71 19.05 -1.08 -7.49
C VAL A 71 20.48 -1.29 -6.99
N LEU A 72 21.09 -2.45 -7.27
CA LEU A 72 22.50 -2.71 -6.93
C LEU A 72 23.46 -1.74 -7.63
N VAL A 73 23.26 -1.48 -8.93
CA VAL A 73 24.08 -0.52 -9.69
C VAL A 73 23.93 0.90 -9.13
N MET A 74 22.71 1.32 -8.77
CA MET A 74 22.48 2.60 -8.10
C MET A 74 23.17 2.65 -6.73
N GLY A 75 23.14 1.56 -5.96
CA GLY A 75 23.84 1.44 -4.68
C GLY A 75 25.35 1.61 -4.80
N LEU A 76 25.96 0.99 -5.81
CA LEU A 76 27.38 1.18 -6.12
C LEU A 76 27.68 2.64 -6.50
N GLY A 77 26.79 3.28 -7.26
CA GLY A 77 26.87 4.71 -7.57
C GLY A 77 26.82 5.61 -6.35
N ALA A 78 25.84 5.38 -5.46
CA ALA A 78 25.69 6.12 -4.21
C ALA A 78 26.91 5.94 -3.29
N ALA A 79 27.43 4.71 -3.18
CA ALA A 79 28.66 4.42 -2.45
C ALA A 79 29.86 5.18 -3.04
N ALA A 80 30.01 5.20 -4.38
CA ALA A 80 31.07 5.94 -5.04
C ALA A 80 30.96 7.46 -4.80
N GLN A 81 29.76 8.03 -4.84
CA GLN A 81 29.51 9.45 -4.53
C GLN A 81 29.82 9.79 -3.07
N LEU A 82 29.40 8.93 -2.13
CA LEU A 82 29.70 9.08 -0.71
C LEU A 82 31.22 9.04 -0.47
N MET A 83 31.90 8.05 -1.02
CA MET A 83 33.35 7.87 -0.90
C MET A 83 34.13 9.02 -1.56
N ALA A 84 33.66 9.53 -2.70
CA ALA A 84 34.22 10.70 -3.36
C ALA A 84 34.07 11.99 -2.52
N GLY A 85 32.95 12.13 -1.80
CA GLY A 85 32.70 13.23 -0.88
C GLY A 85 33.52 13.16 0.41
N ILE A 86 33.69 11.96 0.97
CA ILE A 86 34.48 11.73 2.19
C ILE A 86 35.98 11.82 1.91
N SER A 87 36.45 11.24 0.79
CA SER A 87 37.85 11.19 0.39
C SER A 87 38.08 11.83 -0.99
N PRO A 88 38.23 13.17 -1.06
CA PRO A 88 38.33 13.93 -2.31
C PRO A 88 39.66 13.76 -3.08
N ALA A 89 40.56 12.92 -2.57
CA ALA A 89 41.83 12.57 -3.19
C ALA A 89 41.84 11.13 -3.73
N GLY A 90 40.74 10.38 -3.54
CA GLY A 90 40.64 8.97 -3.91
C GLY A 90 40.22 8.75 -5.36
N VAL A 91 40.43 7.52 -5.83
CA VAL A 91 40.02 7.05 -7.17
C VAL A 91 38.51 7.22 -7.40
N PHE A 92 37.70 7.13 -6.34
CA PHE A 92 36.25 7.34 -6.39
C PHE A 92 35.85 8.75 -6.84
N THR A 93 36.63 9.79 -6.54
CA THR A 93 36.36 11.16 -7.02
C THR A 93 36.53 11.24 -8.54
N ILE A 94 37.49 10.54 -9.12
CA ILE A 94 37.71 10.49 -10.57
C ILE A 94 36.53 9.79 -11.25
N ILE A 95 36.03 8.71 -10.66
CA ILE A 95 34.89 7.95 -11.18
C ILE A 95 33.61 8.80 -11.08
N ALA A 96 33.28 9.33 -9.91
CA ALA A 96 32.04 10.07 -9.67
C ALA A 96 31.95 11.40 -10.46
N MET A 97 33.09 12.02 -10.77
CA MET A 97 33.14 13.26 -11.58
C MET A 97 33.23 13.01 -13.08
N SER A 98 33.34 11.75 -13.50
CA SER A 98 33.43 11.42 -14.91
C SER A 98 32.09 11.66 -15.62
N PRO A 99 32.06 12.27 -16.82
CA PRO A 99 30.82 12.49 -17.56
C PRO A 99 30.01 11.22 -17.81
N TRP A 100 30.69 10.07 -17.99
CA TRP A 100 30.00 8.79 -18.22
C TRP A 100 29.26 8.29 -16.98
N PHE A 101 29.69 8.67 -15.77
CA PHE A 101 29.09 8.20 -14.52
C PHE A 101 27.64 8.68 -14.39
N SER A 102 27.40 9.96 -14.64
CA SER A 102 26.05 10.53 -14.65
C SER A 102 25.17 9.91 -15.73
N VAL A 103 25.74 9.65 -16.92
CA VAL A 103 25.01 8.97 -18.02
C VAL A 103 24.64 7.54 -17.61
N ALA A 104 25.55 6.81 -16.97
CA ALA A 104 25.31 5.45 -16.50
C ALA A 104 24.23 5.40 -15.41
N LEU A 105 24.25 6.32 -14.43
CA LEU A 105 23.21 6.41 -13.40
C LEU A 105 21.85 6.78 -13.98
N LEU A 106 21.80 7.71 -14.94
CA LEU A 106 20.57 8.07 -15.63
C LEU A 106 20.01 6.87 -16.40
N ALA A 107 20.84 6.16 -17.17
CA ALA A 107 20.44 4.97 -17.91
C ALA A 107 19.93 3.87 -16.96
N THR A 108 20.59 3.67 -15.82
CA THR A 108 20.16 2.72 -14.78
C THR A 108 18.82 3.14 -14.17
N GLY A 109 18.63 4.44 -13.89
CA GLY A 109 17.36 5.01 -13.44
C GLY A 109 16.21 4.76 -14.43
N PHE A 110 16.49 4.92 -15.72
CA PHE A 110 15.52 4.67 -16.77
C PHE A 110 15.16 3.19 -16.89
N ILE A 111 16.15 2.28 -16.85
CA ILE A 111 15.92 0.83 -16.85
C ILE A 111 15.08 0.41 -15.64
N TYR A 112 15.41 0.95 -14.45
CA TYR A 112 14.62 0.73 -13.23
C TYR A 112 13.15 1.13 -13.40
N LEU A 113 12.89 2.34 -13.94
CA LEU A 113 11.52 2.80 -14.17
C LEU A 113 10.77 1.92 -15.18
N LEU A 114 11.42 1.50 -16.26
CA LEU A 114 10.81 0.58 -17.23
C LEU A 114 10.52 -0.79 -16.63
N ALA A 115 11.42 -1.32 -15.80
CA ALA A 115 11.20 -2.58 -15.10
C ALA A 115 10.02 -2.47 -14.14
N THR A 116 9.93 -1.39 -13.35
CA THR A 116 8.80 -1.13 -12.45
C THR A 116 7.49 -0.97 -13.22
N MET A 117 7.50 -0.26 -14.35
CA MET A 117 6.32 -0.11 -15.20
C MET A 117 5.87 -1.46 -15.79
N ALA A 118 6.80 -2.27 -16.28
CA ALA A 118 6.52 -3.60 -16.78
C ALA A 118 5.96 -4.52 -15.68
N LEU A 119 6.55 -4.50 -14.49
CA LEU A 119 6.05 -5.25 -13.34
C LEU A 119 4.65 -4.83 -12.92
N ASN A 120 4.37 -3.52 -12.89
CA ASN A 120 3.03 -3.03 -12.60
C ASN A 120 2.01 -3.42 -13.69
N TYR A 121 2.44 -3.54 -14.94
CA TYR A 121 1.60 -4.06 -16.01
C TYR A 121 1.36 -5.58 -15.88
N PHE A 122 2.37 -6.32 -15.44
CA PHE A 122 2.28 -7.76 -15.25
C PHE A 122 1.62 -8.18 -13.95
N LYS A 123 1.48 -7.31 -12.95
CA LYS A 123 0.70 -7.59 -11.74
C LYS A 123 -0.72 -7.97 -12.15
N GLN A 124 -1.02 -9.26 -12.03
CA GLN A 124 -2.32 -9.80 -12.35
C GLN A 124 -3.20 -9.74 -11.10
N ASP A 125 -4.33 -9.03 -11.21
CA ASP A 125 -5.43 -9.15 -10.26
C ASP A 125 -5.89 -10.62 -10.16
N SER A 126 -6.60 -10.99 -9.10
CA SER A 126 -7.00 -12.38 -8.88
C SER A 126 -7.78 -12.99 -10.06
N VAL A 127 -8.58 -12.19 -10.78
CA VAL A 127 -9.25 -12.59 -12.03
C VAL A 127 -8.25 -12.90 -13.13
N GLY A 128 -7.27 -12.03 -13.35
CA GLY A 128 -6.25 -12.20 -14.38
C GLY A 128 -5.39 -13.44 -14.14
N TRP A 129 -5.05 -13.67 -12.87
CA TRP A 129 -4.35 -14.88 -12.45
C TRP A 129 -5.19 -16.13 -12.68
N TRP A 130 -6.47 -16.10 -12.30
CA TRP A 130 -7.39 -17.20 -12.55
C TRP A 130 -7.54 -17.51 -14.04
N LEU A 131 -7.71 -16.50 -14.90
CA LEU A 131 -7.79 -16.66 -16.36
C LEU A 131 -6.52 -17.27 -16.96
N ARG A 132 -5.34 -17.02 -16.37
CA ARG A 132 -4.07 -17.62 -16.82
C ARG A 132 -3.96 -19.10 -16.43
N LYS A 133 -4.62 -19.51 -15.34
CA LYS A 133 -4.62 -20.89 -14.83
C LYS A 133 -5.80 -21.74 -15.31
N CYS A 134 -6.89 -21.12 -15.76
CA CYS A 134 -8.11 -21.83 -16.09
C CYS A 134 -7.93 -22.75 -17.29
N CYS A 135 -8.87 -23.68 -17.47
CA CYS A 135 -8.90 -24.62 -18.59
C CYS A 135 -8.91 -23.94 -19.98
N TRP A 136 -9.35 -22.67 -20.07
CA TRP A 136 -9.36 -21.89 -21.32
C TRP A 136 -8.03 -21.17 -21.63
N SER A 137 -7.08 -21.15 -20.69
CA SER A 137 -5.80 -20.48 -20.88
C SER A 137 -5.02 -21.11 -22.02
N SER A 138 -4.31 -20.34 -22.85
CA SER A 138 -3.45 -20.92 -23.90
C SER A 138 -2.11 -21.44 -23.35
N THR A 139 -1.71 -21.04 -22.14
CA THR A 139 -0.42 -21.38 -21.53
C THR A 139 -0.55 -22.60 -20.61
N LEU A 140 -0.11 -23.76 -21.08
CA LEU A 140 -0.21 -25.04 -20.36
C LEU A 140 0.60 -25.06 -19.05
N ASP A 141 1.72 -24.35 -18.98
CA ASP A 141 2.68 -24.42 -17.86
C ASP A 141 2.10 -23.96 -16.52
N TYR A 142 1.02 -23.18 -16.54
CA TYR A 142 0.41 -22.60 -15.34
C TYR A 142 -1.00 -23.12 -15.06
N ARG A 143 -1.55 -24.00 -15.91
CA ARG A 143 -2.93 -24.47 -15.75
C ARG A 143 -3.11 -25.29 -14.48
N TYR A 144 -4.32 -25.28 -13.95
CA TYR A 144 -4.73 -26.29 -12.98
C TYR A 144 -4.55 -27.69 -13.59
N ALA A 145 -4.21 -28.66 -12.74
CA ALA A 145 -4.03 -30.04 -13.20
C ALA A 145 -5.34 -30.56 -13.80
N GLU A 146 -5.27 -31.24 -14.96
CA GLU A 146 -6.42 -31.89 -15.62
C GLU A 146 -6.82 -33.17 -14.86
N THR A 147 -7.17 -32.99 -13.59
CA THR A 147 -7.60 -34.01 -12.63
C THR A 147 -8.84 -33.48 -11.92
N THR A 148 -9.63 -34.37 -11.32
CA THR A 148 -10.82 -33.96 -10.56
C THR A 148 -10.49 -32.92 -9.47
N ASP A 149 -9.33 -33.08 -8.81
CA ASP A 149 -8.91 -32.16 -7.76
C ASP A 149 -8.54 -30.78 -8.32
N GLY A 150 -7.89 -30.73 -9.49
CA GLY A 150 -7.56 -29.46 -10.16
C GLY A 150 -8.79 -28.72 -10.69
N GLU A 151 -9.79 -29.43 -11.20
CA GLU A 151 -11.08 -28.84 -11.59
C GLU A 151 -11.80 -28.22 -10.37
N HIS A 152 -11.78 -28.92 -9.22
CA HIS A 152 -12.34 -28.41 -7.98
C HIS A 152 -11.59 -27.16 -7.48
N GLU A 153 -10.26 -27.10 -7.63
CA GLU A 153 -9.46 -25.92 -7.30
C GLU A 153 -9.75 -24.74 -8.22
N GLU A 154 -9.92 -24.97 -9.53
CA GLU A 154 -10.27 -23.94 -10.51
C GLU A 154 -11.62 -23.28 -10.15
N VAL A 155 -12.65 -24.10 -9.90
CA VAL A 155 -13.98 -23.61 -9.53
C VAL A 155 -13.95 -22.89 -8.18
N ARG A 156 -13.22 -23.43 -7.20
CA ARG A 156 -13.08 -22.80 -5.88
C ARG A 156 -12.42 -21.43 -5.97
N ALA A 157 -11.33 -21.30 -6.73
CA ALA A 157 -10.64 -20.04 -6.92
C ALA A 157 -11.55 -18.99 -7.59
N LEU A 158 -12.39 -19.40 -8.55
CA LEU A 158 -13.38 -18.50 -9.16
C LEU A 158 -14.45 -18.06 -8.16
N MET A 159 -14.96 -18.98 -7.34
CA MET A 159 -15.94 -18.66 -6.29
C MET A 159 -15.35 -17.70 -5.26
N GLU A 160 -14.11 -17.90 -4.84
CA GLU A 160 -13.40 -17.00 -3.91
C GLU A 160 -13.31 -15.58 -4.47
N ILE A 161 -13.03 -15.44 -5.77
CA ILE A 161 -12.97 -14.14 -6.45
C ILE A 161 -14.37 -13.49 -6.50
N GLN A 162 -15.41 -14.26 -6.86
CA GLN A 162 -16.78 -13.76 -6.91
C GLN A 162 -17.30 -13.32 -5.53
N LEU A 163 -16.85 -14.00 -4.48
CA LEU A 163 -17.20 -13.68 -3.10
C LEU A 163 -16.34 -12.55 -2.52
N SER A 164 -15.33 -12.03 -3.24
CA SER A 164 -14.49 -10.93 -2.74
C SER A 164 -15.33 -9.70 -2.39
N PRO A 165 -15.27 -9.20 -1.14
CA PRO A 165 -16.00 -8.01 -0.76
C PRO A 165 -15.38 -6.76 -1.41
N GLN A 166 -16.19 -5.74 -1.64
CA GLN A 166 -15.69 -4.44 -2.10
C GLN A 166 -15.63 -3.47 -0.93
N VAL A 167 -14.50 -2.83 -0.72
CA VAL A 167 -14.27 -1.92 0.40
C VAL A 167 -14.04 -0.52 -0.12
N HIS A 168 -14.85 0.44 0.32
CA HIS A 168 -14.68 1.85 0.02
C HIS A 168 -14.40 2.63 1.31
N VAL A 169 -13.33 3.39 1.34
CA VAL A 169 -12.91 4.17 2.52
C VAL A 169 -12.70 5.62 2.12
N LYS A 170 -13.18 6.54 2.94
CA LYS A 170 -12.99 7.98 2.75
C LYS A 170 -12.66 8.66 4.08
N SER A 171 -11.56 9.41 4.09
CA SER A 171 -11.13 10.17 5.27
C SER A 171 -12.09 11.33 5.54
N THR A 172 -12.40 11.55 6.82
CA THR A 172 -13.16 12.70 7.31
C THR A 172 -12.22 13.72 7.95
N VAL A 173 -12.52 15.01 7.75
CA VAL A 173 -11.70 16.11 8.27
C VAL A 173 -12.50 17.06 9.16
N ASN A 174 -11.84 17.57 10.19
CA ASN A 174 -12.29 18.71 10.97
C ASN A 174 -11.38 19.91 10.69
N TYR A 175 -11.94 21.12 10.70
CA TYR A 175 -11.17 22.33 10.45
C TYR A 175 -10.70 22.94 11.78
N GLU A 176 -9.38 22.95 11.99
CA GLU A 176 -8.74 23.54 13.17
C GLU A 176 -8.11 24.90 12.80
N ASN A 177 -8.33 25.91 13.63
CA ASN A 177 -7.67 27.21 13.46
C ASN A 177 -6.24 27.15 14.01
N ARG A 178 -5.24 27.34 13.15
CA ARG A 178 -3.83 27.43 13.55
C ARG A 178 -3.35 28.87 13.55
N TYR A 179 -2.64 29.24 14.61
CA TYR A 179 -2.10 30.58 14.81
C TYR A 179 -0.79 30.76 14.01
N LEU A 180 -0.71 31.83 13.21
CA LEU A 180 0.48 32.17 12.40
C LEU A 180 1.40 33.21 13.05
N GLY A 181 1.06 33.70 14.25
CA GLY A 181 1.68 34.90 14.80
C GLY A 181 0.96 36.18 14.36
N LYS A 182 1.11 37.25 15.14
CA LYS A 182 0.53 38.60 14.88
C LYS A 182 -1.01 38.68 14.78
N GLY A 183 -1.74 37.72 15.35
CA GLY A 183 -3.21 37.79 15.40
C GLY A 183 -3.92 37.09 14.24
N ASP A 184 -3.16 36.59 13.26
CA ASP A 184 -3.72 35.88 12.11
C ASP A 184 -3.89 34.38 12.39
N TYR A 185 -5.04 33.86 11.96
CA TYR A 185 -5.39 32.45 12.01
C TYR A 185 -5.68 31.94 10.60
N TYR A 186 -5.30 30.70 10.33
CA TYR A 186 -5.73 29.98 9.13
C TYR A 186 -6.38 28.66 9.51
N SER A 187 -7.37 28.26 8.72
CA SER A 187 -8.12 27.03 8.92
C SER A 187 -7.40 25.87 8.22
N VAL A 188 -7.07 24.82 8.96
CA VAL A 188 -6.40 23.61 8.45
C VAL A 188 -7.34 22.43 8.58
N ALA A 189 -7.52 21.71 7.47
CA ALA A 189 -8.21 20.43 7.50
C ALA A 189 -7.32 19.39 8.20
N VAL A 190 -7.80 18.87 9.32
CA VAL A 190 -7.13 17.86 10.13
C VAL A 190 -8.01 16.61 10.14
N GLN A 191 -7.43 15.47 9.79
CA GLN A 191 -8.13 14.18 9.82
C GLN A 191 -8.68 13.90 11.22
N ASN A 192 -9.92 13.43 11.30
CA ASN A 192 -10.56 13.03 12.56
C ASN A 192 -11.12 11.61 12.53
N GLY A 193 -11.13 10.95 11.37
CA GLY A 193 -11.68 9.62 11.20
C GLY A 193 -11.79 9.22 9.73
N ALA A 194 -12.50 8.13 9.49
CA ALA A 194 -12.87 7.71 8.15
C ALA A 194 -14.25 7.05 8.13
N GLY A 195 -15.01 7.33 7.08
CA GLY A 195 -16.15 6.50 6.69
C GLY A 195 -15.64 5.25 5.97
N VAL A 196 -16.26 4.12 6.27
CA VAL A 196 -15.93 2.82 5.68
C VAL A 196 -17.22 2.17 5.20
N GLN A 197 -17.23 1.70 3.96
CA GLN A 197 -18.30 0.91 3.39
C GLN A 197 -17.74 -0.43 2.93
N VAL A 198 -18.31 -1.53 3.43
CA VAL A 198 -17.98 -2.89 3.01
C VAL A 198 -19.20 -3.46 2.30
N ARG A 199 -19.09 -3.70 0.99
CA ARG A 199 -20.10 -4.40 0.20
C ARG A 199 -19.87 -5.90 0.32
N LEU A 200 -20.82 -6.56 0.96
CA LEU A 200 -20.85 -8.00 1.19
C LEU A 200 -21.76 -8.67 0.16
N PRO A 201 -21.32 -9.79 -0.46
CA PRO A 201 -22.16 -10.59 -1.35
C PRO A 201 -23.46 -11.04 -0.69
N ASN A 202 -24.54 -11.08 -1.48
CA ASN A 202 -25.87 -11.52 -1.01
C ASN A 202 -25.89 -12.92 -0.36
N VAL A 203 -24.98 -13.81 -0.75
CA VAL A 203 -24.86 -15.19 -0.23
C VAL A 203 -24.52 -15.23 1.25
N LEU A 204 -23.96 -14.14 1.80
CA LEU A 204 -23.61 -14.04 3.23
C LEU A 204 -24.80 -13.67 4.11
N ARG A 205 -26.00 -13.44 3.57
CA ARG A 205 -27.19 -13.12 4.36
C ARG A 205 -27.55 -14.26 5.31
N GLY A 206 -27.90 -13.90 6.55
CA GLY A 206 -28.15 -14.85 7.63
C GLY A 206 -26.89 -15.58 8.12
N GLN A 207 -25.70 -15.17 7.64
CA GLN A 207 -24.43 -15.74 8.08
C GLN A 207 -23.66 -14.76 8.97
N THR A 208 -22.76 -15.35 9.75
CA THR A 208 -21.84 -14.63 10.61
C THR A 208 -20.51 -14.43 9.89
N VAL A 209 -20.08 -13.18 9.76
CA VAL A 209 -18.79 -12.81 9.18
C VAL A 209 -17.87 -12.33 10.30
N HIS A 210 -16.61 -12.78 10.28
CA HIS A 210 -15.61 -12.27 11.21
C HIS A 210 -14.71 -11.24 10.52
N PHE A 211 -14.27 -10.22 11.24
CA PHE A 211 -13.33 -9.27 10.68
C PHE A 211 -12.44 -8.61 11.74
N ASN A 212 -11.26 -8.17 11.32
CA ASN A 212 -10.31 -7.39 12.09
C ASN A 212 -10.04 -6.08 11.37
N VAL A 213 -10.00 -4.98 12.13
CA VAL A 213 -9.77 -3.64 11.60
C VAL A 213 -8.73 -2.91 12.44
N ILE A 214 -7.69 -2.41 11.80
CA ILE A 214 -6.63 -1.62 12.44
C ILE A 214 -6.33 -0.37 11.62
N SER A 215 -5.81 0.65 12.28
CA SER A 215 -5.19 1.79 11.62
C SER A 215 -3.68 1.65 11.63
N SER A 216 -3.05 2.07 10.54
CA SER A 216 -1.60 2.03 10.41
C SER A 216 -1.07 3.32 9.79
N LYS A 217 0.21 3.60 10.02
CA LYS A 217 0.92 4.76 9.48
C LYS A 217 2.18 4.31 8.77
N ARG A 218 2.63 5.13 7.83
CA ARG A 218 3.95 4.98 7.22
C ARG A 218 4.89 6.06 7.76
N PRO A 219 5.76 5.75 8.72
CA PRO A 219 6.69 6.72 9.25
C PRO A 219 7.53 7.34 8.13
N LEU A 220 7.60 8.68 8.11
CA LEU A 220 8.34 9.45 7.10
C LEU A 220 7.92 9.20 5.63
N GLY A 221 6.79 8.53 5.39
CA GLY A 221 6.28 8.22 4.05
C GLY A 221 7.08 7.19 3.26
N VAL A 222 8.19 6.65 3.81
CA VAL A 222 9.10 5.73 3.11
C VAL A 222 9.46 4.48 3.92
N LEU A 223 9.18 4.45 5.23
CA LEU A 223 9.50 3.29 6.07
C LEU A 223 8.42 2.20 5.99
N THR A 224 8.66 1.06 6.64
CA THR A 224 7.67 -0.01 6.80
C THR A 224 6.42 0.50 7.50
N VAL A 225 5.26 -0.04 7.12
CA VAL A 225 3.99 0.34 7.74
C VAL A 225 3.96 -0.15 9.18
N GLU A 226 3.57 0.71 10.11
CA GLU A 226 3.48 0.40 11.53
C GLU A 226 2.03 0.58 12.00
N LYS A 227 1.53 -0.38 12.79
CA LYS A 227 0.23 -0.30 13.44
C LYS A 227 0.18 0.88 14.43
N ILE A 228 -0.97 1.54 14.48
CA ILE A 228 -1.30 2.51 15.52
C ILE A 228 -2.11 1.78 16.60
N ASP A 229 -1.66 1.86 17.85
CA ASP A 229 -2.31 1.23 19.00
C ASP A 229 -3.54 2.01 19.49
N GLN A 230 -4.46 2.32 18.57
CA GLN A 230 -5.76 2.89 18.86
C GLN A 230 -6.86 1.87 18.56
N PRO A 231 -7.68 1.46 19.53
CA PRO A 231 -8.76 0.53 19.29
C PRO A 231 -9.88 1.22 18.50
N ILE A 232 -10.05 0.81 17.25
CA ILE A 232 -11.11 1.30 16.36
C ILE A 232 -12.24 0.28 16.15
N TYR A 233 -12.04 -0.93 16.67
CA TYR A 233 -12.93 -2.07 16.49
C TYR A 233 -14.33 -1.85 17.10
N GLU A 234 -14.43 -1.21 18.27
CA GLU A 234 -15.71 -0.90 18.93
C GLU A 234 -16.52 0.09 18.10
N ALA A 235 -15.87 1.17 17.66
CA ALA A 235 -16.51 2.19 16.84
C ALA A 235 -16.97 1.64 15.49
N PHE A 236 -16.25 0.68 14.93
CA PHE A 236 -16.60 0.05 13.66
C PHE A 236 -17.96 -0.68 13.74
N LEU A 237 -18.22 -1.39 14.84
CA LEU A 237 -19.50 -2.07 15.08
C LEU A 237 -20.60 -1.12 15.56
N ASP A 238 -20.34 -0.33 16.60
CA ASP A 238 -21.35 0.49 17.29
C ASP A 238 -21.96 1.59 16.41
N ARG A 239 -21.23 2.02 15.38
CA ARG A 239 -21.63 3.09 14.47
C ARG A 239 -22.05 2.57 13.10
N GLY A 240 -22.03 1.26 12.90
CA GLY A 240 -22.30 0.69 11.60
C GLY A 240 -23.79 0.45 11.34
N GLN A 241 -24.17 0.61 10.08
CA GLN A 241 -25.54 0.45 9.60
C GLN A 241 -25.55 -0.22 8.24
N PHE A 242 -26.59 -1.02 7.99
CA PHE A 242 -26.82 -1.59 6.67
C PHE A 242 -27.42 -0.55 5.71
N ARG A 243 -26.82 -0.44 4.52
CA ARG A 243 -27.23 0.45 3.44
C ARG A 243 -27.55 -0.34 2.17
N LYS A 244 -28.28 0.31 1.27
CA LYS A 244 -28.59 -0.24 -0.06
C LYS A 244 -27.43 -0.06 -1.03
N VAL A 245 -27.36 -0.94 -2.02
CA VAL A 245 -26.25 -1.00 -2.98
C VAL A 245 -26.02 0.33 -3.71
N GLU A 246 -27.06 1.12 -3.97
CA GLU A 246 -26.94 2.40 -4.68
C GLU A 246 -26.18 3.47 -3.89
N GLN A 247 -25.99 3.26 -2.57
CA GLN A 247 -25.26 4.17 -1.69
C GLN A 247 -23.76 3.86 -1.63
N PHE A 248 -23.29 2.82 -2.33
CA PHE A 248 -21.87 2.51 -2.39
C PHE A 248 -21.07 3.67 -3.01
N GLY A 249 -19.96 4.03 -2.38
CA GLY A 249 -19.13 5.17 -2.76
C GLY A 249 -19.65 6.54 -2.28
N MET A 250 -20.85 6.59 -1.70
CA MET A 250 -21.46 7.85 -1.24
C MET A 250 -21.18 8.11 0.26
N LEU A 251 -19.91 8.29 0.61
CA LEU A 251 -19.52 8.65 1.98
C LEU A 251 -19.54 10.16 2.21
N THR A 252 -20.17 10.58 3.31
CA THR A 252 -20.17 11.98 3.74
C THR A 252 -18.84 12.35 4.42
N ASN A 253 -18.52 13.65 4.47
CA ASN A 253 -17.32 14.16 5.16
C ASN A 253 -17.60 14.46 6.65
N LYS A 254 -18.70 13.94 7.21
CA LYS A 254 -19.08 14.16 8.61
C LYS A 254 -19.00 12.84 9.37
N PRO A 255 -18.63 12.86 10.66
CA PRO A 255 -18.73 11.68 11.50
C PRO A 255 -20.15 11.13 11.49
N ALA A 256 -20.29 9.82 11.28
CA ALA A 256 -21.57 9.17 11.52
C ALA A 256 -21.84 9.13 13.04
N GLY A 257 -23.09 9.41 13.43
CA GLY A 257 -23.58 9.22 14.79
C GLY A 257 -23.56 7.74 15.18
N LYS A 258 -23.91 7.42 16.44
CA LYS A 258 -24.05 6.00 16.81
C LYS A 258 -25.23 5.39 16.06
N ALA A 259 -25.10 4.13 15.65
CA ALA A 259 -26.19 3.44 14.97
C ALA A 259 -27.42 3.34 15.88
N SER A 260 -27.20 3.19 17.20
CA SER A 260 -28.26 3.18 18.22
C SER A 260 -29.04 4.49 18.35
N GLU A 261 -28.48 5.61 17.91
CA GLU A 261 -29.12 6.94 17.97
C GLU A 261 -29.94 7.24 16.72
N ASP A 262 -29.76 6.44 15.67
CA ASP A 262 -30.51 6.51 14.44
C ASP A 262 -31.69 5.52 14.49
N PHE A 263 -32.87 6.03 14.82
CA PHE A 263 -34.10 5.25 14.89
C PHE A 263 -34.68 4.91 13.51
N THR A 264 -33.99 5.27 12.41
CA THR A 264 -34.36 4.80 11.08
C THR A 264 -33.82 3.38 10.89
N TYR A 265 -34.67 2.37 11.08
CA TYR A 265 -34.34 1.03 10.62
C TYR A 265 -34.21 1.10 9.09
N PRO A 266 -33.01 0.94 8.52
CA PRO A 266 -32.88 0.92 7.07
C PRO A 266 -33.70 -0.26 6.57
N ARG A 267 -34.59 -0.03 5.59
CA ARG A 267 -35.24 -1.14 4.89
C ARG A 267 -34.13 -1.99 4.29
N MET A 268 -34.03 -3.22 4.76
CA MET A 268 -33.07 -4.18 4.23
C MET A 268 -33.20 -4.24 2.71
N PRO A 269 -32.08 -4.26 1.96
CA PRO A 269 -32.14 -4.42 0.52
C PRO A 269 -32.77 -5.78 0.19
N PRO A 270 -33.45 -5.93 -0.96
CA PRO A 270 -33.99 -7.20 -1.45
C PRO A 270 -32.99 -8.36 -1.32
N GLU A 271 -33.48 -9.58 -1.05
CA GLU A 271 -32.60 -10.75 -0.77
C GLU A 271 -31.60 -11.06 -1.89
N ASN A 272 -31.94 -10.75 -3.13
CA ASN A 272 -31.07 -10.98 -4.29
C ASN A 272 -29.97 -9.91 -4.46
N GLU A 273 -30.01 -8.83 -3.70
CA GLU A 273 -29.02 -7.76 -3.75
C GLU A 273 -27.95 -7.91 -2.66
N ASP A 274 -26.75 -7.43 -2.96
CA ASP A 274 -25.67 -7.31 -1.99
C ASP A 274 -26.05 -6.36 -0.85
N VAL A 275 -25.32 -6.46 0.26
CA VAL A 275 -25.55 -5.61 1.43
C VAL A 275 -24.32 -4.75 1.67
N ILE A 276 -24.53 -3.47 1.97
CA ILE A 276 -23.44 -2.58 2.37
C ILE A 276 -23.47 -2.41 3.88
N TRP A 277 -22.36 -2.71 4.54
CA TRP A 277 -22.07 -2.27 5.89
C TRP A 277 -21.37 -0.92 5.84
N GLU A 278 -22.05 0.15 6.25
CA GLU A 278 -21.48 1.50 6.34
C GLU A 278 -21.20 1.85 7.79
N THR A 279 -19.99 2.28 8.11
CA THR A 279 -19.61 2.71 9.46
C THR A 279 -18.66 3.92 9.43
N TRP A 280 -18.43 4.53 10.58
CA TRP A 280 -17.42 5.57 10.76
C TRP A 280 -16.51 5.20 11.93
N VAL A 281 -15.20 5.28 11.71
CA VAL A 281 -14.20 5.01 12.75
C VAL A 281 -13.40 6.28 13.07
N PRO A 282 -13.16 6.57 14.36
CA PRO A 282 -12.21 7.61 14.74
C PRO A 282 -10.79 7.14 14.39
N LEU A 283 -9.99 8.02 13.81
CA LEU A 283 -8.62 7.72 13.42
C LEU A 283 -7.69 8.78 13.97
N ASP A 284 -6.46 8.35 14.25
CA ASP A 284 -5.38 9.26 14.58
C ASP A 284 -5.09 10.21 13.40
N LYS A 285 -4.56 11.40 13.73
CA LYS A 285 -4.21 12.44 12.76
C LYS A 285 -3.09 11.99 11.82
N ASP A 286 -2.24 11.08 12.28
CA ASP A 286 -1.10 10.54 11.54
C ASP A 286 -1.42 9.20 10.83
N ALA A 287 -2.65 8.69 10.97
CA ALA A 287 -3.07 7.46 10.30
C ALA A 287 -3.06 7.66 8.78
N THR A 288 -2.34 6.78 8.06
CA THR A 288 -2.19 6.83 6.60
C THR A 288 -3.01 5.74 5.92
N TYR A 289 -3.15 4.58 6.57
CA TYR A 289 -3.90 3.45 6.05
C TYR A 289 -4.92 2.92 7.06
N LEU A 290 -5.97 2.32 6.53
CA LEU A 290 -6.88 1.45 7.24
C LEU A 290 -6.70 0.03 6.71
N GLU A 291 -6.39 -0.92 7.58
CA GLU A 291 -6.25 -2.32 7.21
C GLU A 291 -7.43 -3.12 7.73
N LEU A 292 -8.00 -3.94 6.85
CA LEU A 292 -9.18 -4.75 7.11
C LEU A 292 -8.90 -6.19 6.70
N GLN A 293 -9.23 -7.12 7.58
CA GLN A 293 -9.19 -8.55 7.32
C GLN A 293 -10.59 -9.13 7.54
N LEU A 294 -11.11 -9.92 6.60
CA LEU A 294 -12.42 -10.56 6.71
C LEU A 294 -12.32 -12.08 6.52
N TRP A 295 -13.03 -12.82 7.36
CA TRP A 295 -13.22 -14.26 7.25
C TRP A 295 -14.68 -14.59 7.04
N TYR A 296 -14.93 -15.42 6.04
CA TYR A 296 -16.24 -16.01 5.80
C TYR A 296 -16.43 -17.31 6.57
N PRO A 297 -17.68 -17.69 6.84
CA PRO A 297 -17.97 -18.92 7.54
C PRO A 297 -17.54 -20.15 6.70
N ALA A 298 -17.20 -21.23 7.40
CA ALA A 298 -16.60 -22.43 6.80
C ALA A 298 -17.53 -23.17 5.81
N ASN A 299 -18.84 -22.91 5.89
CA ASN A 299 -19.84 -23.46 4.97
C ASN A 299 -19.80 -22.82 3.58
N LEU A 300 -19.25 -21.59 3.44
CA LEU A 300 -19.12 -20.88 2.16
C LEU A 300 -17.72 -21.02 1.58
N LEU A 301 -16.71 -20.83 2.42
CA LEU A 301 -15.31 -21.02 2.05
C LEU A 301 -14.73 -22.04 3.01
N ASN A 302 -14.37 -23.21 2.50
CA ASN A 302 -13.72 -24.22 3.33
C ASN A 302 -12.33 -23.70 3.72
N PRO A 303 -12.06 -23.39 5.00
CA PRO A 303 -10.72 -22.99 5.40
C PRO A 303 -9.85 -24.23 5.24
N GLY A 304 -8.96 -24.22 4.26
CA GLY A 304 -7.90 -25.23 4.19
C GLY A 304 -6.97 -25.11 5.40
N GLY A 305 -5.77 -25.69 5.30
CA GLY A 305 -4.72 -25.52 6.31
C GLY A 305 -4.33 -24.07 6.58
N ASP A 306 -4.60 -23.15 5.64
CA ASP A 306 -4.48 -21.70 5.82
C ASP A 306 -5.84 -21.10 6.14
N ASP A 307 -5.92 -20.30 7.21
CA ASP A 307 -7.07 -19.50 7.62
C ASP A 307 -7.33 -18.40 6.58
N ARG A 308 -7.90 -18.79 5.44
CA ARG A 308 -8.11 -17.93 4.26
C ARG A 308 -8.99 -16.75 4.64
N SER A 309 -8.49 -15.55 4.35
CA SER A 309 -9.14 -14.28 4.67
C SER A 309 -8.96 -13.30 3.53
N TYR A 310 -9.91 -12.40 3.36
CA TYR A 310 -9.77 -11.24 2.48
C TYR A 310 -9.06 -10.12 3.21
N LEU A 311 -8.06 -9.52 2.56
CA LEU A 311 -7.14 -8.55 3.13
C LEU A 311 -7.18 -7.27 2.30
N PHE A 312 -7.36 -6.14 2.98
CA PHE A 312 -7.40 -4.83 2.36
C PHE A 312 -6.51 -3.87 3.12
N GLN A 313 -5.69 -3.12 2.40
CA GLN A 313 -4.98 -1.95 2.91
C GLN A 313 -5.45 -0.73 2.13
N MET A 314 -6.19 0.14 2.80
CA MET A 314 -6.84 1.28 2.19
C MET A 314 -6.12 2.56 2.55
N GLU A 315 -5.53 3.23 1.56
CA GLU A 315 -4.97 4.57 1.74
C GLU A 315 -6.07 5.59 2.05
N LEU A 316 -5.86 6.35 3.12
CA LEU A 316 -6.81 7.33 3.63
C LEU A 316 -6.69 8.63 2.81
N GLY A 317 -7.76 8.96 2.09
CA GLY A 317 -7.82 10.17 1.28
C GLY A 317 -9.19 10.83 1.30
N ILE A 318 -9.21 12.14 1.02
CA ILE A 318 -10.44 12.95 0.98
C ILE A 318 -11.36 12.62 -0.20
N ARG A 319 -10.81 12.04 -1.28
CA ARG A 319 -11.58 11.64 -2.48
C ARG A 319 -12.30 10.30 -2.29
N GLY A 320 -11.87 9.51 -1.31
CA GLY A 320 -12.26 8.12 -1.15
C GLY A 320 -11.45 7.19 -2.06
N ASN A 321 -11.23 5.97 -1.62
CA ASN A 321 -10.56 4.91 -2.37
C ASN A 321 -11.40 3.61 -2.29
N THR A 322 -11.46 2.85 -3.38
CA THR A 322 -12.20 1.59 -3.46
C THR A 322 -11.26 0.45 -3.83
N ALA A 323 -11.23 -0.60 -3.01
CA ALA A 323 -10.59 -1.86 -3.33
C ALA A 323 -11.64 -2.94 -3.60
N ILE A 324 -11.36 -3.79 -4.59
CA ILE A 324 -12.30 -4.80 -5.12
C ILE A 324 -11.71 -6.21 -4.96
N ASP A 325 -10.39 -6.32 -4.84
CA ASP A 325 -9.68 -7.59 -4.69
C ASP A 325 -8.99 -7.67 -3.32
N GLY A 326 -9.52 -8.53 -2.44
CA GLY A 326 -8.94 -8.82 -1.14
C GLY A 326 -8.09 -10.09 -1.09
N LEU A 327 -7.87 -10.77 -2.21
CA LEU A 327 -7.16 -12.06 -2.27
C LEU A 327 -5.66 -11.89 -2.56
N ALA A 328 -5.20 -10.64 -2.70
CA ALA A 328 -3.79 -10.34 -2.88
C ALA A 328 -2.98 -10.84 -1.67
N ALA A 329 -1.89 -11.56 -1.95
CA ALA A 329 -0.94 -12.02 -0.95
C ALA A 329 -0.08 -10.84 -0.46
N VAL A 330 -0.69 -9.94 0.30
CA VAL A 330 0.02 -8.84 0.95
C VAL A 330 0.26 -9.23 2.41
N GLU A 331 1.49 -9.07 2.89
CA GLU A 331 1.78 -9.07 4.32
C GLU A 331 1.29 -7.75 4.90
N LEU A 332 0.26 -7.83 5.74
CA LEU A 332 -0.37 -6.69 6.39
C LEU A 332 -0.25 -6.86 7.89
N GLU A 333 -0.12 -5.75 8.60
CA GLU A 333 -0.06 -5.73 10.07
C GLU A 333 -1.34 -6.33 10.68
N VAL A 334 -2.48 -6.21 9.99
CA VAL A 334 -3.74 -6.83 10.43
C VAL A 334 -3.65 -8.35 10.58
N LYS A 335 -2.82 -9.04 9.79
CA LYS A 335 -2.63 -10.51 9.89
C LYS A 335 -2.05 -10.96 11.23
N ALA A 336 -1.32 -10.09 11.94
CA ALA A 336 -0.84 -10.41 13.28
C ALA A 336 -2.01 -10.55 14.28
N SER A 337 -3.20 -10.09 13.93
CA SER A 337 -4.41 -10.20 14.74
C SER A 337 -5.10 -11.53 14.45
N SER A 338 -5.19 -12.39 15.46
CA SER A 338 -5.79 -13.71 15.30
C SER A 338 -7.31 -13.64 15.10
N ARG A 339 -7.88 -14.68 14.47
CA ARG A 339 -9.33 -14.90 14.42
C ARG A 339 -9.95 -15.04 15.83
N ILE A 340 -9.17 -15.49 16.81
CA ILE A 340 -9.57 -15.56 18.22
C ILE A 340 -9.60 -14.13 18.76
N GLY A 341 -10.79 -13.54 18.83
CA GLY A 341 -10.99 -12.12 19.19
C GLY A 341 -11.36 -11.21 18.01
N ALA A 342 -11.58 -11.78 16.83
CA ALA A 342 -12.12 -11.04 15.70
C ALA A 342 -13.55 -10.56 15.97
N LEU A 343 -13.89 -9.40 15.41
CA LEU A 343 -15.23 -8.85 15.48
C LEU A 343 -16.20 -9.73 14.72
N THR A 344 -17.43 -9.80 15.22
CA THR A 344 -18.49 -10.61 14.64
C THR A 344 -19.57 -9.68 14.08
N LEU A 345 -19.83 -9.78 12.78
CA LEU A 345 -20.95 -9.12 12.12
C LEU A 345 -21.96 -10.17 11.70
N GLU A 346 -23.17 -10.07 12.26
CA GLU A 346 -24.32 -10.84 11.78
C GLU A 346 -24.91 -10.12 10.57
N VAL A 347 -24.88 -10.76 9.41
CA VAL A 347 -25.48 -10.20 8.20
C VAL A 347 -26.98 -10.49 8.25
N ALA A 348 -27.78 -9.43 8.39
CA ALA A 348 -29.22 -9.59 8.58
C ALA A 348 -29.90 -10.33 7.42
N GLU A 349 -30.78 -11.28 7.78
CA GLU A 349 -31.66 -11.99 6.85
C GLU A 349 -32.65 -10.97 6.24
N GLY A 350 -32.87 -11.04 4.92
CA GLY A 350 -33.74 -10.09 4.24
C GLY A 350 -35.20 -10.24 4.68
N THR A 351 -36.04 -9.26 4.34
CA THR A 351 -37.49 -9.48 4.33
C THR A 351 -37.85 -10.35 3.11
N PRO A 352 -38.58 -11.46 3.30
CA PRO A 352 -39.09 -12.24 2.17
C PRO A 352 -39.95 -11.36 1.27
N VAL A 353 -39.81 -11.53 -0.05
CA VAL A 353 -40.55 -10.77 -1.07
C VAL A 353 -42.04 -11.13 -1.08
#